data_AF-A0A924KND3-F1
#
_entry.id   AF-A0A924KND3-F1
#
_cell.length_a   1.000
_cell.length_b   1.000
_cell.length_c   1.000
_cell.angle_alpha   90.00
_cell.angle_beta   90.00
_cell.angle_gamma   90.00
#
_symmetry.space_group_name_H-M   'P 1'
#
loop_
_entity.id
_entity.type
_entity.pdbx_description
1 polymer ?
#
loop_
_entity_poly.entity_id
_entity_poly.type
_entity_poly.pdbx_seq_one_letter_code
_entity_poly.pdbx_strand_id
1 'polypeptide(L)'
;MTQPFPNIAKSSPIFDGIQAMFRPADWDEVLCMFNSSETFKGQIYRFEADMTVDHAEAISIDPNDRAGSFVVNNGKQSFAIGIDWFLTPEKFAGVLAHELGHYVNAEWDNATINYALSTRDIVNYQIALFGREGFAINNGITIAREINLATGVSIPINGQPPNVDLTAIAPRPPTRRL
;
A
#
# COMPACT_ATOMS: atom_id res chain seq x y z
N MET A 1 -3.21 -5.95 23.03
CA MET A 1 -3.75 -4.93 22.11
C MET A 1 -2.59 -4.01 21.80
N THR A 2 -2.11 -3.98 20.57
CA THR A 2 -1.15 -2.95 20.13
C THR A 2 -1.86 -1.59 20.17
N GLN A 3 -1.19 -0.56 20.66
CA GLN A 3 -1.71 0.80 20.64
C GLN A 3 -1.94 1.24 19.18
N PRO A 4 -3.01 1.99 18.88
CA PRO A 4 -3.25 2.51 17.53
C PRO A 4 -2.13 3.45 17.10
N PHE A 5 -1.82 3.48 15.80
CA PHE A 5 -0.80 4.39 15.27
C PHE A 5 -1.33 5.84 15.33
N PRO A 6 -0.45 6.82 15.62
CA PRO A 6 -0.85 8.22 15.62
C PRO A 6 -1.33 8.66 14.24
N ASN A 7 -2.15 9.71 14.14
CA ASN A 7 -2.56 10.19 12.83
C ASN A 7 -1.37 10.79 12.07
N ILE A 8 -1.25 10.42 10.80
CA ILE A 8 -0.30 10.98 9.84
C ILE A 8 -0.56 12.48 9.72
N ALA A 9 0.50 13.25 9.95
CA ALA A 9 0.46 14.70 9.90
C ALA A 9 0.55 15.23 8.47
N LYS A 10 0.04 16.45 8.24
CA LYS A 10 0.26 17.18 6.99
C LYS A 10 1.73 17.38 6.64
N SER A 11 2.65 17.33 7.60
CA SER A 11 4.08 17.51 7.38
C SER A 11 4.87 16.19 7.39
N SER A 12 4.19 15.06 7.17
CA SER A 12 4.80 13.72 7.16
C SER A 12 5.91 13.65 6.09
N PRO A 13 7.16 13.31 6.47
CA PRO A 13 8.33 13.42 5.59
C PRO A 13 8.31 12.52 4.36
N ILE A 14 7.59 11.38 4.39
CA ILE A 14 7.43 10.53 3.20
C ILE A 14 6.73 11.28 2.04
N PHE A 15 5.96 12.32 2.35
CA PHE A 15 5.17 13.12 1.40
C PHE A 15 5.77 14.49 1.08
N ASP A 16 7.07 14.71 1.37
CA ASP A 16 7.72 15.97 0.99
C ASP A 16 7.61 16.20 -0.53
N GLY A 17 7.21 17.41 -0.93
CA GLY A 17 6.92 17.76 -2.33
C GLY A 17 5.63 17.16 -2.94
N ILE A 18 5.14 16.02 -2.45
CA ILE A 18 3.92 15.36 -2.98
C ILE A 18 2.66 16.19 -2.79
N GLN A 19 2.58 16.90 -1.67
CA GLN A 19 1.40 17.68 -1.29
C GLN A 19 1.06 18.78 -2.30
N ALA A 20 2.08 19.29 -3.00
CA ALA A 20 1.92 20.30 -4.04
C ALA A 20 1.20 19.77 -5.30
N MET A 21 1.07 18.44 -5.45
CA MET A 21 0.31 17.81 -6.52
C MET A 21 -1.20 17.87 -6.32
N PHE A 22 -1.65 18.27 -5.12
CA PHE A 22 -3.06 18.32 -4.76
C PHE A 22 -3.50 19.75 -4.43
N ARG A 23 -4.78 20.04 -4.66
CA ARG A 23 -5.41 21.19 -4.00
C ARG A 23 -5.46 20.90 -2.48
N PRO A 24 -5.44 21.93 -1.61
CA PRO A 24 -5.44 21.70 -0.16
C PRO A 24 -6.58 20.81 0.36
N ALA A 25 -7.78 20.93 -0.22
CA ALA A 25 -8.93 20.08 0.14
C ALA A 25 -8.73 18.61 -0.30
N ASP A 26 -8.18 18.39 -1.50
CA ASP A 26 -7.90 17.06 -2.01
C ASP A 26 -6.81 16.38 -1.16
N TRP A 27 -5.82 17.13 -0.67
CA TRP A 27 -4.83 16.61 0.27
C TRP A 27 -5.43 16.24 1.64
N ASP A 28 -6.40 17.02 2.13
CA ASP A 28 -7.13 16.68 3.36
C ASP A 28 -7.91 15.37 3.21
N GLU A 29 -8.47 15.11 2.03
CA GLU A 29 -9.13 13.83 1.70
C GLU A 29 -8.14 12.66 1.66
N VAL A 30 -6.95 12.85 1.06
CA VAL A 30 -5.86 11.86 1.10
C VAL A 30 -5.52 11.49 2.54
N LEU A 31 -5.28 12.49 3.40
CA LEU A 31 -4.95 12.26 4.80
C LEU A 31 -6.10 11.61 5.58
N CYS A 32 -7.35 11.93 5.26
CA CYS A 32 -8.52 11.27 5.84
C CYS A 32 -8.51 9.77 5.54
N MET A 33 -8.25 9.39 4.28
CA MET A 33 -8.13 7.99 3.89
C MET A 33 -6.97 7.29 4.59
N PHE A 34 -5.78 7.89 4.60
CA PHE A 34 -4.62 7.29 5.28
C PHE A 34 -4.89 7.05 6.77
N ASN A 35 -5.49 8.03 7.43
CA ASN A 35 -5.77 7.95 8.86
C ASN A 35 -6.93 7.02 9.24
N SER A 36 -7.72 6.60 8.26
CA SER A 36 -8.85 5.68 8.45
C SER A 36 -8.44 4.20 8.42
N SER A 37 -7.17 3.88 8.11
CA SER A 37 -6.64 2.53 8.07
C SER A 37 -5.43 2.39 9.01
N GLU A 38 -5.52 1.53 10.03
CA GLU A 38 -4.40 1.23 10.93
C GLU A 38 -3.28 0.51 10.19
N THR A 39 -3.63 -0.34 9.20
CA THR A 39 -2.64 -0.99 8.34
C THR A 39 -1.87 0.06 7.54
N PHE A 40 -2.55 1.01 6.91
CA PHE A 40 -1.91 2.06 6.12
C PHE A 40 -1.02 2.96 6.99
N LYS A 41 -1.53 3.43 8.13
CA LYS A 41 -0.74 4.21 9.10
C LYS A 41 0.53 3.48 9.53
N GLY A 42 0.40 2.23 9.95
CA GLY A 42 1.54 1.45 10.43
C GLY A 42 2.63 1.28 9.38
N GLN A 43 2.25 1.09 8.12
CA GLN A 43 3.19 0.94 7.01
C GLN A 43 3.89 2.24 6.65
N ILE A 44 3.16 3.36 6.65
CA ILE A 44 3.75 4.70 6.45
C ILE A 44 4.77 5.01 7.56
N TYR A 45 4.43 4.80 8.84
CA TYR A 45 5.38 5.04 9.92
C TYR A 45 6.60 4.12 9.87
N ARG A 46 6.42 2.86 9.44
CA ARG A 46 7.53 1.93 9.27
C ARG A 46 8.48 2.44 8.18
N PHE A 47 7.94 2.87 7.04
CA PHE A 47 8.73 3.43 5.94
C PHE A 47 9.45 4.72 6.37
N GLU A 48 8.77 5.62 7.08
CA GLU A 48 9.39 6.82 7.63
C GLU A 48 10.50 6.51 8.63
N ALA A 49 10.34 5.48 9.46
CA ALA A 49 11.39 5.02 10.36
C ALA A 49 12.62 4.53 9.56
N ASP A 50 12.43 3.80 8.47
CA ASP A 50 13.51 3.39 7.57
C ASP A 50 14.18 4.59 6.87
N MET A 51 13.44 5.68 6.59
CA MET A 51 14.05 6.93 6.11
C MET A 51 14.99 7.55 7.14
N THR A 52 14.66 7.49 8.44
CA THR A 52 15.51 8.08 9.49
C THR A 52 16.86 7.37 9.67
N VAL A 53 16.96 6.11 9.23
CA VAL A 53 18.19 5.30 9.29
C VAL A 53 18.82 5.11 7.91
N ASP A 54 18.45 5.94 6.93
CA ASP A 54 18.99 5.96 5.56
C ASP A 54 18.76 4.65 4.76
N HIS A 55 17.72 3.90 5.10
CA HIS A 55 17.30 2.70 4.38
C HIS A 55 16.18 2.96 3.36
N ALA A 56 15.53 4.12 3.43
CA ALA A 56 14.48 4.51 2.52
C ALA A 56 14.56 6.00 2.17
N GLU A 57 13.95 6.40 1.05
CA GLU A 57 13.85 7.79 0.59
C GLU A 57 12.38 8.18 0.37
N ALA A 58 12.09 9.48 0.47
CA ALA A 58 10.75 10.02 0.28
C ALA A 58 10.18 9.66 -1.11
N ILE A 59 8.86 9.67 -1.23
CA ILE A 59 8.19 9.40 -2.50
C ILE A 59 8.60 10.47 -3.51
N SER A 60 8.98 10.04 -4.71
CA SER A 60 9.29 10.91 -5.83
C SER A 60 8.18 10.88 -6.87
N ILE A 61 8.06 11.98 -7.62
CA ILE A 61 7.10 12.11 -8.73
C ILE A 61 7.82 11.71 -10.01
N ASP A 62 7.29 10.71 -10.70
CA ASP A 62 7.71 10.36 -12.05
C ASP A 62 6.91 11.18 -13.06
N PRO A 63 7.56 11.90 -14.00
CA PRO A 63 6.85 12.72 -14.98
C PRO A 63 6.06 11.91 -16.01
N ASN A 64 6.21 10.58 -16.06
CA ASN A 64 5.50 9.71 -16.98
C ASN A 64 4.21 9.16 -16.38
N ASP A 65 3.17 9.06 -17.21
CA ASP A 65 1.91 8.42 -16.83
C ASP A 65 2.10 6.92 -16.56
N ARG A 66 1.30 6.39 -15.64
CA ARG A 66 1.25 4.98 -15.22
C ARG A 66 2.57 4.44 -14.68
N ALA A 67 3.50 5.32 -14.31
CA ALA A 67 4.65 4.95 -13.52
C ALA A 67 4.21 4.67 -12.08
N GLY A 68 4.75 3.61 -11.50
CA GLY A 68 4.47 3.16 -10.14
C GLY A 68 5.49 2.06 -9.87
N SER A 69 6.60 2.43 -9.26
CA SER A 69 7.62 1.44 -8.96
C SER A 69 8.22 1.65 -7.59
N PHE A 70 8.01 0.67 -6.73
CA PHE A 70 8.92 0.34 -5.66
C PHE A 70 10.26 -0.10 -6.24
N VAL A 71 11.30 0.67 -5.94
CA VAL A 71 12.68 0.40 -6.38
C VAL A 71 13.62 0.38 -5.20
N VAL A 72 14.67 -0.44 -5.33
CA VAL A 72 15.80 -0.46 -4.40
C VAL A 72 17.02 0.06 -5.13
N ASN A 73 17.41 1.29 -4.88
CA ASN A 73 18.54 1.95 -5.51
C ASN A 73 19.64 2.22 -4.48
N ASN A 74 20.87 1.77 -4.76
CA ASN A 74 22.01 1.92 -3.84
C ASN A 74 21.72 1.43 -2.40
N GLY A 75 20.91 0.37 -2.26
CA GLY A 75 20.52 -0.18 -0.96
C GLY A 75 19.36 0.57 -0.27
N LYS A 76 18.81 1.60 -0.88
CA LYS A 76 17.67 2.36 -0.34
C LYS A 76 16.38 2.07 -1.07
N GLN A 77 15.32 1.91 -0.29
CA GLN A 77 13.96 1.69 -0.76
C GLN A 77 13.30 3.02 -1.12
N SER A 78 12.70 3.13 -2.30
CA SER A 78 12.00 4.35 -2.71
C SER A 78 10.81 4.04 -3.61
N PHE A 79 9.91 5.01 -3.71
CA PHE A 79 8.75 4.97 -4.59
C PHE A 79 8.88 6.07 -5.65
N ALA A 80 8.63 5.72 -6.90
CA ALA A 80 8.41 6.68 -7.98
C ALA A 80 6.97 6.51 -8.48
N ILE A 81 6.16 7.57 -8.33
CA ILE A 81 4.73 7.54 -8.68
C ILE A 81 4.48 8.51 -9.84
N GLY A 82 3.85 8.01 -10.90
CA GLY A 82 3.47 8.75 -12.09
C GLY A 82 2.48 9.87 -11.82
N ILE A 83 2.60 10.97 -12.57
CA ILE A 83 1.77 12.18 -12.42
C ILE A 83 0.27 11.93 -12.51
N ASP A 84 -0.18 10.93 -13.29
CA ASP A 84 -1.58 10.60 -13.49
C ASP A 84 -2.24 9.95 -12.27
N TRP A 85 -1.45 9.42 -11.33
CA TRP A 85 -1.97 8.86 -10.08
C TRP A 85 -2.36 9.93 -9.06
N PHE A 86 -1.92 11.17 -9.23
CA PHE A 86 -2.30 12.30 -8.37
C PHE A 86 -3.60 12.98 -8.83
N LEU A 87 -4.26 12.49 -9.89
CA LEU A 87 -5.48 13.09 -10.45
C LEU A 87 -6.67 13.09 -9.47
N THR A 88 -6.76 12.11 -8.58
CA THR A 88 -7.75 12.08 -7.51
C THR A 88 -7.12 11.56 -6.20
N PRO A 89 -7.64 11.97 -5.04
CA PRO A 89 -7.20 11.45 -3.75
C PRO A 89 -7.22 9.91 -3.69
N GLU A 90 -8.28 9.29 -4.20
CA GLU A 90 -8.47 7.84 -4.14
C GLU A 90 -7.46 7.11 -5.00
N LYS A 91 -7.17 7.62 -6.21
CA LYS A 91 -6.14 7.05 -7.08
C LYS A 91 -4.77 7.04 -6.40
N PHE A 92 -4.41 8.15 -5.78
CA PHE A 92 -3.14 8.24 -5.06
C PHE A 92 -3.09 7.30 -3.86
N ALA A 93 -4.17 7.22 -3.09
CA ALA A 93 -4.25 6.28 -1.98
C ALA A 93 -4.18 4.81 -2.43
N GLY A 94 -4.81 4.47 -3.55
CA GLY A 94 -4.78 3.14 -4.15
C GLY A 94 -3.38 2.74 -4.63
N VAL A 95 -2.68 3.63 -5.35
CA VAL A 95 -1.30 3.34 -5.78
C VAL A 95 -0.35 3.24 -4.60
N LEU A 96 -0.42 4.15 -3.63
CA LEU A 96 0.48 4.11 -2.49
C LEU A 96 0.26 2.85 -1.63
N ALA A 97 -1.00 2.43 -1.44
CA ALA A 97 -1.31 1.18 -0.77
C ALA A 97 -0.71 -0.03 -1.49
N HIS A 98 -0.71 -0.04 -2.83
CA HIS A 98 -0.06 -1.08 -3.63
C HIS A 98 1.46 -1.07 -3.42
N GLU A 99 2.11 0.10 -3.59
CA GLU A 99 3.57 0.23 -3.47
C GLU A 99 4.10 -0.11 -2.07
N LEU A 100 3.40 0.31 -1.01
CA LEU A 100 3.74 -0.09 0.36
C LEU A 100 3.67 -1.60 0.56
N GLY A 101 2.80 -2.28 -0.19
CA GLY A 101 2.70 -3.73 -0.18
C GLY A 101 3.96 -4.42 -0.73
N HIS A 102 4.63 -3.83 -1.73
CA HIS A 102 5.95 -4.28 -2.17
C HIS A 102 7.03 -4.03 -1.11
N TYR A 103 6.98 -2.88 -0.45
CA TYR A 103 7.92 -2.52 0.61
C TYR A 103 7.85 -3.49 1.80
N VAL A 104 6.66 -3.77 2.35
CA VAL A 104 6.55 -4.60 3.56
C VAL A 104 6.96 -6.05 3.36
N ASN A 105 6.86 -6.57 2.14
CA ASN A 105 7.11 -7.99 1.83
C ASN A 105 8.39 -8.26 1.05
N ALA A 106 9.28 -7.28 0.89
CA ALA A 106 10.49 -7.40 0.07
C ALA A 106 11.38 -8.64 0.37
N GLU A 107 11.28 -9.26 1.56
CA GLU A 107 12.03 -10.48 1.95
C GLU A 107 11.17 -11.75 2.15
N TRP A 108 9.84 -11.68 2.26
CA TRP A 108 8.96 -12.80 2.68
C TRP A 108 8.34 -13.62 1.53
N ASP A 109 8.74 -13.31 0.30
CA ASP A 109 8.13 -13.81 -0.94
C ASP A 109 8.18 -15.35 -1.10
N ASN A 110 9.22 -16.04 -0.65
CA ASN A 110 9.36 -17.49 -0.91
C ASN A 110 8.59 -18.39 0.08
N ALA A 111 8.41 -17.99 1.34
CA ALA A 111 7.79 -18.86 2.35
C ALA A 111 6.25 -18.96 2.16
N THR A 112 5.63 -17.85 1.78
CA THR A 112 4.18 -17.76 1.56
C THR A 112 3.75 -18.41 0.25
N ILE A 113 4.56 -18.32 -0.82
CA ILE A 113 4.35 -19.09 -2.07
C ILE A 113 4.33 -20.60 -1.75
N ASN A 114 5.31 -21.08 -0.98
CA ASN A 114 5.37 -22.48 -0.57
C ASN A 114 4.19 -22.89 0.32
N TYR A 115 3.74 -22.01 1.22
CA TYR A 115 2.56 -22.25 2.06
C TYR A 115 1.26 -22.28 1.24
N ALA A 116 1.08 -21.36 0.29
CA ALA A 116 -0.07 -21.30 -0.61
C ALA A 116 -0.19 -22.57 -1.46
N LEU A 117 0.91 -23.04 -2.04
CA LEU A 117 0.97 -24.31 -2.77
C LEU A 117 0.59 -25.51 -1.89
N SER A 118 1.00 -25.49 -0.60
CA SER A 118 0.71 -26.57 0.34
C SER A 118 -0.74 -26.59 0.87
N THR A 119 -1.42 -25.43 0.93
CA THR A 119 -2.73 -25.28 1.57
C THR A 119 -3.91 -25.20 0.60
N ARG A 120 -3.66 -25.07 -0.72
CA ARG A 120 -4.70 -24.94 -1.77
C ARG A 120 -5.72 -23.82 -1.51
N ASP A 121 -5.31 -22.79 -0.78
CA ASP A 121 -6.13 -21.61 -0.56
C ASP A 121 -6.14 -20.78 -1.86
N ILE A 122 -7.30 -20.62 -2.49
CA ILE A 122 -7.45 -19.97 -3.80
C ILE A 122 -6.94 -18.52 -3.81
N VAL A 123 -7.00 -17.83 -2.66
CA VAL A 123 -6.60 -16.43 -2.50
C VAL A 123 -5.09 -16.34 -2.45
N ASN A 124 -4.49 -17.16 -1.58
CA ASN A 124 -3.05 -17.28 -1.46
C ASN A 124 -2.43 -17.91 -2.72
N TYR A 125 -3.16 -18.76 -3.43
CA TYR A 125 -2.76 -19.35 -4.71
C TYR A 125 -2.77 -18.30 -5.83
N GLN A 126 -3.80 -17.45 -5.90
CA GLN A 126 -3.82 -16.31 -6.82
C GLN A 126 -2.68 -15.33 -6.51
N ILE A 127 -2.52 -14.94 -5.24
CA ILE A 127 -1.40 -14.10 -4.77
C ILE A 127 -0.05 -14.73 -5.10
N ALA A 128 0.12 -16.04 -4.88
CA ALA A 128 1.34 -16.78 -5.18
C ALA A 128 1.62 -16.90 -6.70
N LEU A 129 0.58 -16.93 -7.54
CA LEU A 129 0.73 -16.89 -9.01
C LEU A 129 1.19 -15.53 -9.53
N PHE A 130 0.97 -14.45 -8.78
CA PHE A 130 1.38 -13.08 -9.12
C PHE A 130 2.70 -12.65 -8.44
N GLY A 131 3.31 -13.49 -7.61
CA GLY A 131 4.59 -13.19 -6.95
C GLY A 131 4.54 -11.89 -6.15
N ARG A 132 5.51 -10.98 -6.37
CA ARG A 132 5.60 -9.66 -5.73
C ARG A 132 4.33 -8.81 -5.85
N GLU A 133 3.64 -8.90 -6.99
CA GLU A 133 2.40 -8.15 -7.27
C GLU A 133 1.22 -8.65 -6.45
N GLY A 134 1.16 -9.95 -6.16
CA GLY A 134 0.07 -10.54 -5.38
C GLY A 134 0.00 -9.97 -3.96
N PHE A 135 1.17 -9.73 -3.34
CA PHE A 135 1.25 -9.12 -2.02
C PHE A 135 0.84 -7.65 -2.03
N ALA A 136 1.29 -6.90 -3.03
CA ALA A 136 0.89 -5.52 -3.23
C ALA A 136 -0.62 -5.38 -3.40
N ILE A 137 -1.22 -6.26 -4.20
CA ILE A 137 -2.67 -6.34 -4.38
C ILE A 137 -3.39 -6.68 -3.07
N ASN A 138 -2.93 -7.68 -2.32
CA ASN A 138 -3.54 -8.05 -1.03
C ASN A 138 -3.44 -6.93 0.01
N ASN A 139 -2.33 -6.19 0.01
CA ASN A 139 -2.18 -5.00 0.83
C ASN A 139 -3.21 -3.93 0.47
N GLY A 140 -3.32 -3.63 -0.82
CA GLY A 140 -4.33 -2.72 -1.36
C GLY A 140 -5.75 -3.10 -0.96
N ILE A 141 -6.12 -4.39 -1.04
CA ILE A 141 -7.45 -4.89 -0.63
C ILE A 141 -7.70 -4.67 0.86
N THR A 142 -6.71 -4.95 1.70
CA THR A 142 -6.82 -4.82 3.15
C THR A 142 -7.06 -3.35 3.52
N ILE A 143 -6.23 -2.46 3.00
CA ILE A 143 -6.33 -1.02 3.23
C ILE A 143 -7.65 -0.46 2.68
N ALA A 144 -8.02 -0.82 1.45
CA ALA A 144 -9.26 -0.34 0.83
C ALA A 144 -10.50 -0.73 1.64
N ARG A 145 -10.51 -1.94 2.22
CA ARG A 145 -11.59 -2.37 3.13
C ARG A 145 -11.63 -1.58 4.41
N GLU A 146 -10.47 -1.35 5.05
CA GLU A 146 -10.41 -0.56 6.28
C GLU A 146 -10.95 0.86 6.05
N ILE A 147 -10.52 1.51 4.95
CA ILE A 147 -11.01 2.83 4.55
C ILE A 147 -12.51 2.80 4.29
N ASN A 148 -12.99 1.84 3.51
CA ASN A 148 -14.42 1.75 3.18
C ASN A 148 -15.30 1.51 4.42
N LEU A 149 -14.87 0.64 5.33
CA LEU A 149 -15.60 0.38 6.57
C LEU A 149 -15.63 1.61 7.49
N ALA A 150 -14.57 2.41 7.49
CA ALA A 150 -14.46 3.60 8.34
C ALA A 150 -15.17 4.84 7.76
N THR A 151 -15.18 5.00 6.43
CA THR A 151 -15.55 6.27 5.78
C THR A 151 -16.63 6.13 4.71
N GLY A 152 -16.90 4.92 4.22
CA GLY A 152 -17.74 4.68 3.04
C GLY A 152 -17.06 4.98 1.70
N VAL A 153 -15.82 5.50 1.70
CA VAL A 153 -15.05 5.78 0.48
C VAL A 153 -14.45 4.48 -0.08
N SER A 154 -14.40 4.35 -1.41
CA SER A 154 -13.75 3.22 -2.09
C SER A 154 -12.52 3.72 -2.83
N ILE A 155 -11.36 3.13 -2.54
CA ILE A 155 -10.13 3.35 -3.31
C ILE A 155 -9.92 2.23 -4.34
N PRO A 156 -9.33 2.51 -5.51
CA PRO A 156 -9.02 1.49 -6.50
C PRO A 156 -7.96 0.52 -5.98
N ILE A 157 -8.09 -0.76 -6.37
CA ILE A 157 -7.06 -1.77 -6.16
C ILE A 157 -6.16 -1.82 -7.40
N ASN A 158 -4.99 -1.21 -7.32
CA ASN A 158 -4.02 -1.24 -8.43
C ASN A 158 -3.46 -2.66 -8.62
N GLY A 159 -3.25 -3.05 -9.88
CA GLY A 159 -2.79 -4.39 -10.28
C GLY A 159 -3.89 -5.46 -10.35
N GLN A 160 -5.14 -5.15 -9.96
CA GLN A 160 -6.25 -6.11 -10.06
C GLN A 160 -6.59 -6.41 -11.53
N PRO A 161 -6.65 -7.69 -11.95
CA PRO A 161 -7.07 -8.04 -13.30
C PRO A 161 -8.51 -7.55 -13.57
N PRO A 162 -8.83 -7.04 -14.77
CA PRO A 162 -10.12 -6.41 -15.06
C PRO A 162 -11.37 -7.29 -14.93
N ASN A 163 -11.22 -8.60 -14.63
CA ASN A 163 -12.32 -9.56 -14.49
C ASN A 163 -12.30 -10.34 -13.16
N VAL A 164 -11.52 -9.90 -12.17
CA VAL A 164 -11.48 -10.51 -10.85
C VAL A 164 -11.96 -9.47 -9.86
N ASP A 165 -13.01 -9.76 -9.07
CA ASP A 165 -13.38 -8.92 -7.93
C ASP A 165 -12.74 -9.48 -6.66
N LEU A 166 -11.58 -8.92 -6.29
CA LEU A 166 -10.85 -9.35 -5.10
C LEU A 166 -11.44 -8.74 -3.81
N THR A 167 -12.32 -7.74 -3.91
CA THR A 167 -12.99 -7.12 -2.76
C THR A 167 -14.08 -8.01 -2.17
N ALA A 168 -14.52 -9.04 -2.90
CA ALA A 168 -15.43 -10.09 -2.42
C ALA A 168 -14.73 -11.21 -1.62
N ILE A 169 -13.40 -11.27 -1.64
CA ILE A 169 -12.62 -12.35 -1.04
C ILE A 169 -12.24 -11.99 0.40
N ALA A 170 -13.06 -12.35 1.39
CA ALA A 170 -12.77 -12.05 2.80
C ALA A 170 -11.38 -12.55 3.20
N PRO A 171 -10.55 -11.78 3.94
CA PRO A 171 -9.31 -12.31 4.47
C PRO A 171 -9.70 -13.35 5.52
N ARG A 172 -9.20 -14.58 5.41
CA ARG A 172 -9.29 -15.46 6.57
C ARG A 172 -8.40 -14.87 7.66
N PRO A 173 -8.90 -14.72 8.91
CA PRO A 173 -8.05 -14.28 9.99
C PRO A 173 -6.85 -15.22 10.08
N PRO A 174 -5.65 -14.70 10.42
CA PRO A 174 -4.49 -15.55 10.59
C PRO A 174 -4.84 -16.63 11.61
N THR A 175 -4.82 -17.88 11.18
CA THR A 175 -4.92 -19.03 12.09
C THR A 175 -3.77 -18.90 13.07
N ARG A 176 -4.08 -18.51 14.32
CA ARG A 176 -3.16 -18.65 15.45
C ARG A 176 -2.61 -20.07 15.38
N ARG A 177 -1.33 -20.22 15.09
CA ARG A 177 -0.63 -21.46 15.36
C ARG A 177 -0.61 -21.59 16.89
N LEU A 178 -1.35 -22.57 17.40
CA LEU A 178 -1.19 -23.09 18.75
C LEU A 178 0.09 -23.92 18.82
#